data_AF-A0AA38ZQ13-F1
#
_entry.id   AF-A0AA38ZQ13-F1
#
_cell.length_a   1.000
_cell.length_b   1.000
_cell.length_c   1.000
_cell.angle_alpha   90.00
_cell.angle_beta   90.00
_cell.angle_gamma   90.00
#
_symmetry.space_group_name_H-M   'P 1'
#
loop_
_entity.id
_entity.type
_entity.pdbx_description
1 polymer ?
#
loop_
_entity_poly.entity_id
_entity_poly.type
_entity_poly.pdbx_seq_one_letter_code
_entity_poly.pdbx_strand_id
1 'polypeptide(L)'
;MGDHVFPVLKFGHDSLQNGTLRSCFLYLAVFQEDYVIIDNDLINLWIGEGFLDEFDNLNEARNQGHNIIEHLNVACLFESDDDNRIKIHDNKIVVEKDGTLEAQQILKWKEVKRISLWDISVEKLAIPPSCPNLITLIFGSVILKTFPYEFFHLMPIIKVLDLSGTQITELPVGIDRLVTLQYLNLSYTKLRKLPTELKSLIRIRCFILDGMPHLKTIPKEEISKLSSLKLFSMQVEGRDHFSQDLDMELNYSLEEGKKAHCSSKEEEAADLWEAKKANYLWQDNKALFEELAGLEHINEVSFPIEGALSFEKLMRSQKLQNAMRCLSLGNLDG
;
A
#
# COMPACT_ATOMS: atom_id res chain seq x y z
N MET A 1 -37.78 -3.45 8.93
CA MET A 1 -36.35 -3.52 8.55
C MET A 1 -36.00 -4.94 8.10
N GLY A 2 -36.68 -5.44 7.05
CA GLY A 2 -36.51 -6.82 6.55
C GLY A 2 -36.13 -6.90 5.07
N ASP A 3 -35.97 -5.76 4.38
CA ASP A 3 -35.91 -5.70 2.91
C ASP A 3 -34.49 -5.40 2.36
N HIS A 4 -33.51 -5.07 3.21
CA HIS A 4 -32.11 -4.83 2.79
C HIS A 4 -31.23 -6.08 2.77
N VAL A 5 -31.72 -7.22 3.26
CA VAL A 5 -30.99 -8.50 3.27
C VAL A 5 -31.18 -9.26 1.94
N PHE A 6 -32.24 -8.93 1.19
CA PHE A 6 -32.60 -9.60 -0.06
C PHE A 6 -31.65 -9.32 -1.26
N PRO A 7 -31.08 -8.11 -1.44
CA PRO A 7 -30.14 -7.85 -2.55
C PRO A 7 -28.82 -8.61 -2.40
N VAL A 8 -28.26 -8.67 -1.18
CA VAL A 8 -27.00 -9.38 -0.88
C VAL A 8 -27.13 -10.88 -1.13
N LEU A 9 -28.27 -11.47 -0.76
CA LEU A 9 -28.53 -12.90 -0.97
C LEU A 9 -28.91 -13.24 -2.42
N LYS A 10 -29.58 -12.33 -3.15
CA LYS A 10 -29.90 -12.51 -4.57
C LYS A 10 -28.68 -12.31 -5.47
N PHE A 11 -27.84 -11.30 -5.19
CA PHE A 11 -26.52 -11.14 -5.82
C PHE A 11 -25.61 -12.32 -5.49
N GLY A 12 -25.60 -12.77 -4.24
CA GLY A 12 -24.94 -14.00 -3.82
C GLY A 12 -25.48 -15.27 -4.49
N HIS A 13 -26.65 -15.26 -5.14
CA HIS A 13 -27.18 -16.42 -5.87
C HIS A 13 -26.87 -16.33 -7.38
N ASP A 14 -27.02 -15.15 -7.98
CA ASP A 14 -26.88 -14.95 -9.43
C ASP A 14 -25.44 -14.60 -9.86
N SER A 15 -24.65 -13.94 -9.00
CA SER A 15 -23.27 -13.48 -9.28
C SER A 15 -22.19 -14.53 -8.97
N LEU A 16 -22.56 -15.66 -8.36
CA LEU A 16 -21.64 -16.78 -8.06
C LEU A 16 -21.15 -17.57 -9.28
N GLN A 17 -21.63 -17.26 -10.49
CA GLN A 17 -21.17 -17.91 -11.71
C GLN A 17 -19.76 -17.44 -12.15
N ASN A 18 -19.36 -16.21 -11.81
CA ASN A 18 -18.02 -15.69 -12.09
C ASN A 18 -17.10 -15.83 -10.86
N GLY A 19 -16.13 -16.74 -10.95
CA GLY A 19 -15.19 -17.01 -9.86
C GLY A 19 -14.32 -15.82 -9.47
N THR A 20 -13.96 -14.95 -10.42
CA THR A 20 -13.16 -13.74 -10.19
C THR A 20 -13.98 -12.70 -9.43
N LEU A 21 -15.20 -12.40 -9.90
CA LEU A 21 -16.11 -11.48 -9.22
C LEU A 21 -16.37 -11.91 -7.76
N ARG A 22 -16.62 -13.21 -7.55
CA ARG A 22 -16.79 -13.77 -6.20
C ARG A 22 -15.54 -13.57 -5.33
N SER A 23 -14.36 -13.78 -5.89
CA SER A 23 -13.10 -13.67 -5.15
C SER A 23 -12.81 -12.22 -4.77
N CYS A 24 -13.00 -11.28 -5.70
CA CYS A 24 -12.92 -9.84 -5.45
C CYS A 24 -13.92 -9.38 -4.39
N PHE A 25 -15.17 -9.84 -4.45
CA PHE A 25 -16.19 -9.55 -3.44
C PHE A 25 -15.82 -10.08 -2.05
N LEU A 26 -15.43 -11.35 -1.94
CA LEU A 26 -15.05 -11.95 -0.66
C LEU A 26 -13.78 -11.32 -0.07
N TYR A 27 -12.91 -10.76 -0.91
CA TYR A 27 -11.71 -10.07 -0.46
C TYR A 27 -12.03 -8.80 0.34
N LEU A 28 -13.17 -8.16 0.10
CA LEU A 28 -13.57 -6.93 0.81
C LEU A 28 -13.73 -7.13 2.31
N ALA A 29 -13.88 -8.38 2.76
CA ALA A 29 -13.88 -8.74 4.17
C ALA A 29 -12.58 -8.42 4.92
N VAL A 30 -11.47 -8.17 4.22
CA VAL A 30 -10.20 -7.79 4.87
C VAL A 30 -10.17 -6.32 5.33
N PHE A 31 -11.18 -5.53 4.98
CA PHE A 31 -11.26 -4.14 5.38
C PHE A 31 -12.24 -3.96 6.51
N GLN A 32 -11.99 -2.96 7.36
CA GLN A 32 -12.93 -2.58 8.39
C GLN A 32 -14.20 -1.96 7.79
N GLU A 33 -15.25 -1.98 8.59
CA GLU A 33 -16.49 -1.29 8.28
C GLU A 33 -16.23 0.21 8.07
N ASP A 34 -16.86 0.78 7.04
CA ASP A 34 -16.72 2.16 6.62
C ASP A 34 -15.31 2.56 6.14
N TYR A 35 -14.40 1.60 5.94
CA TYR A 35 -13.09 1.86 5.36
C TYR A 35 -13.22 2.45 3.96
N VAL A 36 -12.47 3.51 3.71
CA VAL A 36 -12.42 4.21 2.43
C VAL A 36 -11.12 3.82 1.71
N ILE A 37 -11.25 3.27 0.51
CA ILE A 37 -10.12 2.88 -0.35
C ILE A 37 -10.30 3.45 -1.75
N ILE A 38 -9.21 3.91 -2.36
CA ILE A 38 -9.24 4.35 -3.76
C ILE A 38 -9.38 3.12 -4.67
N ASP A 39 -10.19 3.21 -5.72
CA ASP A 39 -10.42 2.15 -6.71
C ASP A 39 -9.13 1.42 -7.13
N ASN A 40 -8.13 2.21 -7.54
CA ASN A 40 -6.87 1.66 -8.05
C ASN A 40 -6.11 0.88 -6.99
N ASP A 41 -6.18 1.27 -5.72
CA ASP A 41 -5.50 0.57 -4.61
C ASP A 41 -6.17 -0.78 -4.33
N LEU A 42 -7.51 -0.81 -4.34
CA LEU A 42 -8.27 -2.06 -4.23
C LEU A 42 -7.95 -3.01 -5.39
N ILE A 43 -7.91 -2.48 -6.62
CA ILE A 43 -7.54 -3.26 -7.81
C ILE A 43 -6.10 -3.77 -7.70
N ASN A 44 -5.15 -2.95 -7.25
CA ASN A 44 -3.76 -3.37 -7.07
C ASN A 44 -3.65 -4.54 -6.08
N LEU A 45 -4.46 -4.53 -5.01
CA LEU A 45 -4.57 -5.65 -4.07
C LEU A 45 -5.13 -6.92 -4.74
N TRP A 46 -6.17 -6.81 -5.57
CA TRP A 46 -6.71 -7.94 -6.34
C TRP A 46 -5.71 -8.50 -7.37
N ILE A 47 -4.89 -7.65 -7.97
CA ILE A 47 -3.76 -8.06 -8.83
C ILE A 47 -2.72 -8.82 -8.00
N GLY A 48 -2.40 -8.33 -6.79
CA GLY A 48 -1.48 -9.01 -5.87
C GLY A 48 -1.97 -10.39 -5.43
N GLU A 49 -3.27 -10.53 -5.14
CA GLU A 49 -3.92 -11.83 -4.86
C GLU A 49 -3.84 -12.80 -6.05
N GLY A 50 -3.81 -12.24 -7.26
CA GLY A 50 -3.86 -12.95 -8.53
C GLY A 50 -5.28 -13.24 -9.01
N PHE A 51 -6.27 -12.45 -8.58
CA PHE A 51 -7.64 -12.57 -9.10
C PHE A 51 -7.76 -12.08 -10.54
N LEU A 52 -6.89 -11.14 -10.92
CA LEU A 52 -6.87 -10.49 -12.24
C LEU A 52 -5.64 -10.95 -13.06
N ASP A 53 -5.20 -12.20 -12.85
CA ASP A 53 -4.00 -12.81 -13.45
C ASP A 53 -4.18 -13.24 -14.92
N GLU A 54 -5.39 -13.15 -15.46
CA GLU A 54 -5.66 -13.50 -16.86
C GLU A 54 -5.04 -12.50 -17.86
N PHE A 55 -4.52 -11.36 -17.37
CA PHE A 55 -3.92 -10.31 -18.17
C PHE A 55 -2.43 -10.12 -17.87
N ASP A 56 -1.62 -10.17 -18.92
CA ASP A 56 -0.21 -9.79 -18.87
C ASP A 56 -0.05 -8.27 -18.69
N ASN A 57 -1.00 -7.49 -19.20
CA ASN A 57 -1.01 -6.03 -19.17
C ASN A 57 -1.74 -5.49 -17.93
N LEU A 58 -1.10 -4.59 -17.16
CA LEU A 58 -1.69 -3.94 -15.99
C LEU A 58 -2.99 -3.17 -16.33
N ASN A 59 -3.05 -2.53 -17.50
CA ASN A 59 -4.21 -1.72 -17.88
C ASN A 59 -5.45 -2.58 -18.15
N GLU A 60 -5.29 -3.77 -18.71
CA GLU A 60 -6.40 -4.71 -18.92
C GLU A 60 -6.91 -5.27 -17.60
N ALA A 61 -5.99 -5.65 -16.69
CA ALA A 61 -6.35 -6.03 -15.33
C ALA A 61 -7.13 -4.92 -14.61
N ARG A 62 -6.74 -3.66 -14.79
CA ARG A 62 -7.49 -2.52 -14.23
C ARG A 62 -8.85 -2.32 -14.84
N ASN A 63 -8.98 -2.41 -16.16
CA ASN A 63 -10.28 -2.30 -16.81
C ASN A 63 -11.24 -3.39 -16.29
N GLN A 64 -10.76 -4.63 -16.11
CA GLN A 64 -11.54 -5.68 -15.46
C GLN A 64 -11.88 -5.31 -14.01
N GLY A 65 -10.91 -4.82 -13.24
CA GLY A 65 -11.11 -4.38 -11.86
C GLY A 65 -12.18 -3.30 -11.72
N HIS A 66 -12.14 -2.25 -12.56
CA HIS A 66 -13.15 -1.19 -12.58
C HIS A 66 -14.52 -1.73 -12.99
N ASN A 67 -14.60 -2.61 -13.99
CA ASN A 67 -15.84 -3.28 -14.33
C ASN A 67 -16.40 -4.05 -13.12
N ILE A 68 -15.55 -4.78 -12.38
CA ILE A 68 -15.97 -5.50 -11.16
C ILE A 68 -16.49 -4.53 -10.10
N ILE A 69 -15.79 -3.42 -9.85
CA ILE A 69 -16.22 -2.37 -8.92
C ILE A 69 -17.59 -1.82 -9.32
N GLU A 70 -17.80 -1.48 -10.59
CA GLU A 70 -19.07 -1.00 -11.11
C GLU A 70 -20.21 -2.01 -10.87
N HIS A 71 -19.96 -3.30 -11.12
CA HIS A 71 -20.94 -4.36 -10.86
C HIS A 71 -21.29 -4.49 -9.38
N LEU A 72 -20.32 -4.36 -8.48
CA LEU A 72 -20.53 -4.43 -7.04
C LEU A 72 -21.23 -3.17 -6.49
N ASN A 73 -20.97 -2.01 -7.08
CA ASN A 73 -21.62 -0.74 -6.77
C ASN A 73 -23.12 -0.80 -7.12
N VAL A 74 -23.46 -1.29 -8.31
CA VAL A 74 -24.87 -1.51 -8.73
C VAL A 74 -25.60 -2.50 -7.81
N ALA A 75 -24.88 -3.42 -7.17
CA ALA A 75 -25.43 -4.34 -6.18
C ALA A 75 -25.64 -3.71 -4.78
N CYS A 76 -25.39 -2.41 -4.63
CA CYS A 76 -25.46 -1.63 -3.38
C CYS A 76 -24.53 -2.18 -2.28
N LEU A 77 -23.37 -2.71 -2.66
CA LEU A 77 -22.38 -3.25 -1.72
C LEU A 77 -21.28 -2.22 -1.37
N PHE A 78 -21.27 -1.08 -2.06
CA PHE A 78 -20.35 0.04 -1.88
C PHE A 78 -21.07 1.38 -2.01
N GLU A 79 -20.50 2.42 -1.43
CA GLU A 79 -20.71 3.81 -1.86
C GLU A 79 -19.44 4.27 -2.57
N SER A 80 -19.55 4.61 -3.86
CA SER A 80 -18.48 5.27 -4.61
C SER A 80 -18.74 6.76 -4.69
N ASP A 81 -17.76 7.60 -4.36
CA ASP A 81 -17.83 9.04 -4.62
C ASP A 81 -17.23 9.43 -5.98
N ASP A 82 -17.34 10.71 -6.34
CA ASP A 82 -16.82 11.27 -7.60
C ASP A 82 -15.27 11.24 -7.67
N ASP A 83 -14.58 10.97 -6.54
CA ASP A 83 -13.12 10.90 -6.44
C ASP A 83 -12.58 9.46 -6.60
N ASN A 84 -13.41 8.52 -7.04
CA ASN A 84 -13.11 7.08 -7.11
C ASN A 84 -12.72 6.50 -5.74
N ARG A 85 -13.36 6.97 -4.67
CA ARG A 85 -13.23 6.38 -3.34
C ARG A 85 -14.39 5.44 -3.09
N ILE A 86 -14.05 4.22 -2.68
CA ILE A 86 -14.99 3.17 -2.32
C ILE A 86 -15.07 3.10 -0.81
N LYS A 87 -16.27 3.28 -0.28
CA LYS A 87 -16.58 3.00 1.11
C LYS A 87 -17.13 1.58 1.24
N ILE A 88 -16.51 0.77 2.11
CA ILE A 88 -16.85 -0.64 2.32
C ILE A 88 -17.86 -0.77 3.47
N HIS A 89 -19.07 -1.26 3.18
CA HIS A 89 -20.13 -1.43 4.18
C HIS A 89 -20.23 -2.87 4.72
N ASP A 90 -20.45 -3.01 6.04
CA ASP A 90 -20.76 -4.22 6.84
C ASP A 90 -20.31 -5.57 6.26
N ASN A 91 -19.01 -5.89 6.40
CA ASN A 91 -18.49 -7.24 6.14
C ASN A 91 -18.27 -7.99 7.45
N LYS A 92 -19.24 -8.81 7.86
CA LYS A 92 -19.17 -9.70 9.05
C LYS A 92 -18.25 -10.92 8.90
N ILE A 93 -17.13 -10.82 8.21
CA ILE A 93 -16.16 -11.92 8.09
C ILE A 93 -14.87 -11.53 8.80
N VAL A 94 -14.92 -11.67 10.12
CA VAL A 94 -13.81 -11.68 11.10
C VAL A 94 -12.76 -10.58 10.90
N VAL A 95 -13.13 -9.37 11.34
CA VAL A 95 -12.19 -8.36 11.80
C VAL A 95 -12.18 -8.43 13.34
N GLU A 96 -11.05 -8.79 13.94
CA GLU A 96 -10.91 -8.77 15.41
C GLU A 96 -10.79 -7.30 15.85
N LYS A 97 -11.91 -6.74 16.34
CA LYS A 97 -12.07 -5.34 16.80
C LYS A 97 -11.65 -5.11 18.26
N ASP A 98 -10.61 -5.78 18.77
CA ASP A 98 -10.12 -5.51 20.13
C ASP A 98 -8.66 -5.05 20.10
N GLY A 99 -8.40 -3.84 20.60
CA GLY A 99 -7.12 -3.12 20.58
C GLY A 99 -5.95 -3.79 21.34
N THR A 100 -6.11 -5.06 21.70
CA THR A 100 -5.04 -5.91 22.24
C THR A 100 -5.05 -7.22 21.47
N LEU A 101 -3.97 -7.48 20.71
CA LEU A 101 -3.79 -8.76 20.01
C LEU A 101 -3.44 -9.83 21.07
N GLU A 102 -4.45 -10.54 21.57
CA GLU A 102 -4.25 -11.56 22.59
C GLU A 102 -3.54 -12.79 22.00
N ALA A 103 -2.70 -13.47 22.79
CA ALA A 103 -1.96 -14.65 22.32
C ALA A 103 -2.88 -15.76 21.75
N GLN A 104 -4.12 -15.86 22.22
CA GLN A 104 -5.11 -16.82 21.72
C GLN A 104 -5.64 -16.48 20.32
N GLN A 105 -5.70 -15.20 19.97
CA GLN A 105 -6.12 -14.72 18.66
C GLN A 105 -5.07 -15.07 17.60
N ILE A 106 -3.80 -14.88 17.96
CA ILE A 106 -2.65 -15.20 17.10
C ILE A 106 -2.59 -16.69 16.74
N LEU A 107 -3.08 -17.59 17.60
CA LEU A 107 -3.13 -19.03 17.30
C LEU A 107 -4.05 -19.36 16.11
N LYS A 108 -5.07 -18.54 15.83
CA LYS A 108 -5.99 -18.75 14.70
C LYS A 108 -5.33 -18.49 13.34
N TRP A 109 -4.19 -17.81 13.31
CA TRP A 109 -3.51 -17.42 12.08
C TRP A 109 -3.05 -18.61 11.24
N LYS A 110 -2.89 -19.78 11.86
CA LYS A 110 -2.43 -21.01 11.22
C LYS A 110 -3.33 -21.48 10.06
N GLU A 111 -4.63 -21.23 10.14
CA GLU A 111 -5.64 -21.80 9.23
C GLU A 111 -6.20 -20.79 8.22
N VAL A 112 -5.96 -19.50 8.43
CA VAL A 112 -6.54 -18.44 7.61
C VAL A 112 -5.66 -18.10 6.41
N LYS A 113 -6.32 -17.61 5.35
CA LYS A 113 -5.64 -17.15 4.13
C LYS A 113 -5.37 -15.65 4.11
N ARG A 114 -6.12 -14.87 4.88
CA ARG A 114 -6.05 -13.41 4.87
C ARG A 114 -6.18 -12.91 6.28
N ILE A 115 -5.31 -11.97 6.64
CA ILE A 115 -5.29 -11.30 7.93
C ILE A 115 -5.16 -9.82 7.67
N SER A 116 -5.98 -9.06 8.37
CA SER A 116 -5.97 -7.61 8.37
C SER A 116 -6.07 -7.12 9.80
N LEU A 117 -5.17 -6.23 10.17
CA LEU A 117 -5.01 -5.75 11.54
C LEU A 117 -5.14 -4.23 11.54
N TRP A 118 -6.35 -3.76 11.80
CA TRP A 118 -6.71 -2.33 11.85
C TRP A 118 -6.73 -1.83 13.29
N ASP A 119 -6.33 -0.57 13.51
CA ASP A 119 -6.46 0.14 14.79
C ASP A 119 -5.89 -0.60 16.01
N ILE A 120 -4.84 -1.39 15.80
CA ILE A 120 -4.17 -2.11 16.88
C ILE A 120 -3.19 -1.17 17.58
N SER A 121 -3.43 -0.91 18.86
CA SER A 121 -2.52 -0.17 19.75
C SER A 121 -1.34 -1.03 20.23
N VAL A 122 -0.65 -1.71 19.31
CA VAL A 122 0.48 -2.58 19.61
C VAL A 122 1.75 -2.09 18.92
N GLU A 123 2.74 -1.67 19.69
CA GLU A 123 4.04 -1.27 19.15
C GLU A 123 4.89 -2.47 18.66
N LYS A 124 4.65 -3.66 19.23
CA LYS A 124 5.42 -4.88 18.99
C LYS A 124 4.51 -6.11 18.92
N LEU A 125 4.53 -6.82 17.80
CA LEU A 125 3.78 -8.06 17.66
C LEU A 125 4.41 -9.19 18.48
N ALA A 126 3.58 -10.09 19.00
CA ALA A 126 4.06 -11.38 19.50
C ALA A 126 4.42 -12.31 18.33
N ILE A 127 5.20 -13.36 18.61
CA ILE A 127 5.59 -14.35 17.60
C ILE A 127 4.36 -15.19 17.22
N PRO A 128 3.92 -15.21 15.95
CA PRO A 128 2.80 -16.05 15.53
C PRO A 128 3.18 -17.53 15.41
N PRO A 129 2.21 -18.45 15.35
CA PRO A 129 2.48 -19.80 14.87
C PRO A 129 2.94 -19.77 13.41
N SER A 130 3.42 -20.91 12.90
CA SER A 130 3.57 -21.06 11.44
C SER A 130 2.20 -20.91 10.77
N CYS A 131 2.13 -20.01 9.79
CA CYS A 131 0.95 -19.64 9.01
C CYS A 131 1.17 -20.06 7.53
N PRO A 132 1.18 -21.37 7.23
CA PRO A 132 1.58 -21.87 5.91
C PRO A 132 0.57 -21.55 4.80
N ASN A 133 -0.64 -21.10 5.15
CA ASN A 133 -1.72 -20.80 4.21
C ASN A 133 -1.94 -19.29 4.01
N LEU A 134 -1.17 -18.44 4.69
CA LEU A 134 -1.37 -17.00 4.69
C LEU A 134 -0.93 -16.38 3.36
N ILE A 135 -1.88 -15.81 2.63
CA ILE A 135 -1.71 -15.15 1.33
C ILE A 135 -1.62 -13.64 1.50
N THR A 136 -2.47 -13.07 2.37
CA THR A 136 -2.60 -11.62 2.53
C THR A 136 -2.41 -11.23 3.99
N LEU A 137 -1.55 -10.24 4.20
CA LEU A 137 -1.31 -9.63 5.50
C LEU A 137 -1.31 -8.12 5.35
N ILE A 138 -2.31 -7.47 5.95
CA ILE A 138 -2.50 -6.01 5.93
C ILE A 138 -2.40 -5.48 7.35
N PHE A 139 -1.59 -4.45 7.55
CA PHE A 139 -1.54 -3.67 8.78
C PHE A 139 -2.10 -2.28 8.54
N GLY A 140 -3.18 -1.95 9.24
CA GLY A 140 -3.67 -0.59 9.41
C GLY A 140 -3.29 0.00 10.77
N SER A 141 -2.19 -0.44 11.38
CA SER A 141 -1.76 0.06 12.69
C SER A 141 -0.80 1.22 12.55
N VAL A 142 -1.21 2.40 13.02
CA VAL A 142 -0.38 3.61 12.99
C VAL A 142 0.73 3.62 14.04
N ILE A 143 0.84 2.62 14.94
CA ILE A 143 1.87 2.61 16.00
C ILE A 143 2.80 1.40 16.00
N LEU A 144 2.63 0.43 15.11
CA LEU A 144 3.52 -0.72 14.99
C LEU A 144 4.95 -0.28 14.64
N LYS A 145 5.94 -0.58 15.49
CA LYS A 145 7.33 -0.16 15.31
C LYS A 145 8.26 -1.30 14.91
N THR A 146 8.00 -2.51 15.40
CA THR A 146 8.90 -3.64 15.18
C THR A 146 8.15 -4.95 15.04
N PHE A 147 8.68 -5.83 14.19
CA PHE A 147 8.26 -7.22 14.07
C PHE A 147 9.19 -8.14 14.87
N PRO A 148 8.71 -9.33 15.31
CA PRO A 148 9.57 -10.38 15.81
C PRO A 148 10.67 -10.78 14.81
N TYR A 149 11.80 -11.27 15.33
CA TYR A 149 12.85 -11.85 14.48
C TYR A 149 12.27 -13.02 13.67
N GLU A 150 12.65 -13.11 12.38
CA GLU A 150 12.23 -14.16 11.45
C GLU A 150 10.71 -14.22 11.20
N PHE A 151 9.97 -13.15 11.47
CA PHE A 151 8.50 -13.10 11.33
C PHE A 151 8.00 -13.63 9.98
N PHE A 152 8.66 -13.27 8.88
CA PHE A 152 8.27 -13.70 7.54
C PHE A 152 8.60 -15.16 7.21
N HIS A 153 9.48 -15.82 7.96
CA HIS A 153 9.72 -17.26 7.80
C HIS A 153 8.50 -18.11 8.19
N LEU A 154 7.60 -17.55 8.99
CA LEU A 154 6.40 -18.24 9.45
C LEU A 154 5.28 -18.22 8.40
N MET A 155 5.42 -17.44 7.33
CA MET A 155 4.37 -17.16 6.35
C MET A 155 4.94 -17.13 4.91
N PRO A 156 5.43 -18.27 4.40
CA PRO A 156 6.28 -18.32 3.20
C PRO A 156 5.54 -18.11 1.87
N ILE A 157 4.21 -18.11 1.86
CA ILE A 157 3.40 -18.04 0.62
C ILE A 157 2.64 -16.71 0.46
N ILE A 158 3.00 -15.69 1.23
CA ILE A 158 2.36 -14.37 1.14
C ILE A 158 2.51 -13.83 -0.29
N LYS A 159 1.40 -13.34 -0.83
CA LYS A 159 1.33 -12.61 -2.10
C LYS A 159 1.09 -11.12 -1.88
N VAL A 160 0.36 -10.74 -0.83
CA VAL A 160 0.01 -9.34 -0.53
C VAL A 160 0.50 -8.99 0.85
N LEU A 161 1.39 -8.01 0.93
CA LEU A 161 1.88 -7.44 2.17
C LEU A 161 1.68 -5.93 2.14
N ASP A 162 0.79 -5.44 3.01
CA ASP A 162 0.59 -4.01 3.21
C ASP A 162 1.04 -3.64 4.63
N LEU A 163 2.09 -2.82 4.72
CA LEU A 163 2.63 -2.27 5.95
C LEU A 163 2.44 -0.74 6.01
N SER A 164 1.59 -0.19 5.15
CA SER A 164 1.43 1.25 5.04
C SER A 164 0.91 1.87 6.34
N GLY A 165 1.32 3.12 6.61
CA GLY A 165 0.93 3.84 7.83
C GLY A 165 1.57 3.34 9.12
N THR A 166 2.33 2.23 9.11
CA THR A 166 3.02 1.73 10.30
C THR A 166 4.24 2.58 10.67
N GLN A 167 4.66 2.56 11.94
CA GLN A 167 5.83 3.31 12.42
C GLN A 167 7.16 2.53 12.32
N ILE A 168 7.22 1.51 11.46
CA ILE A 168 8.41 0.68 11.34
C ILE A 168 9.61 1.49 10.84
N THR A 169 10.76 1.29 11.48
CA THR A 169 12.02 1.97 11.11
C THR A 169 12.94 1.08 10.29
N GLU A 170 12.69 -0.23 10.30
CA GLU A 170 13.35 -1.24 9.49
C GLU A 170 12.36 -2.35 9.10
N LEU A 171 12.57 -2.96 7.93
CA LEU A 171 11.88 -4.19 7.55
C LEU A 171 12.53 -5.37 8.30
N PRO A 172 11.76 -6.33 8.80
CA PRO A 172 12.31 -7.48 9.50
C PRO A 172 13.13 -8.38 8.57
N VAL A 173 14.14 -9.02 9.15
CA VAL A 173 14.96 -10.03 8.48
C VAL A 173 14.07 -11.16 7.95
N GLY A 174 14.39 -11.64 6.74
CA GLY A 174 13.63 -12.71 6.07
C GLY A 174 12.63 -12.22 5.03
N ILE A 175 12.59 -10.92 4.72
CA ILE A 175 11.74 -10.40 3.63
C ILE A 175 12.07 -11.09 2.29
N ASP A 176 13.34 -11.43 2.03
CA ASP A 176 13.83 -12.16 0.85
C ASP A 176 13.21 -13.54 0.66
N ARG A 177 12.59 -14.10 1.71
CA ARG A 177 11.89 -15.38 1.64
C ARG A 177 10.50 -15.29 1.04
N LEU A 178 9.91 -14.09 0.99
CA LEU A 178 8.59 -13.87 0.40
C LEU A 178 8.66 -13.89 -1.13
N VAL A 179 9.24 -14.93 -1.72
CA VAL A 179 9.45 -15.08 -3.17
C VAL A 179 8.14 -15.18 -3.96
N THR A 180 7.01 -15.41 -3.27
CA THR A 180 5.66 -15.39 -3.82
C THR A 180 5.01 -14.01 -3.79
N LEU A 181 5.65 -13.01 -3.16
CA LEU A 181 5.09 -11.68 -2.98
C LEU A 181 4.87 -11.00 -4.34
N GLN A 182 3.67 -10.46 -4.52
CA GLN A 182 3.23 -9.79 -5.74
C GLN A 182 2.81 -8.34 -5.48
N TYR A 183 2.38 -8.02 -4.26
CA TYR A 183 2.05 -6.66 -3.83
C TYR A 183 2.80 -6.34 -2.54
N LEU A 184 3.52 -5.23 -2.54
CA LEU A 184 4.20 -4.67 -1.39
C LEU A 184 3.92 -3.18 -1.27
N ASN A 185 3.28 -2.79 -0.17
CA ASN A 185 3.04 -1.39 0.16
C ASN A 185 3.75 -1.04 1.47
N LEU A 186 4.65 -0.04 1.41
CA LEU A 186 5.40 0.47 2.55
C LEU A 186 5.16 1.97 2.76
N SER A 187 4.13 2.53 2.13
CA SER A 187 3.84 3.97 2.17
C SER A 187 3.67 4.49 3.59
N TYR A 188 4.05 5.73 3.84
CA TYR A 188 3.92 6.39 5.16
C TYR A 188 4.60 5.65 6.32
N THR A 189 5.63 4.84 6.05
CA THR A 189 6.45 4.23 7.10
C THR A 189 7.63 5.10 7.50
N LYS A 190 8.27 4.77 8.64
CA LYS A 190 9.47 5.47 9.13
C LYS A 190 10.78 4.82 8.66
N LEU A 191 10.72 4.00 7.60
CA LEU A 191 11.90 3.31 7.05
C LEU A 191 12.92 4.34 6.57
N ARG A 192 14.18 4.12 6.97
CA ARG A 192 15.31 4.99 6.56
C ARG A 192 16.05 4.46 5.33
N LYS A 193 15.99 3.15 5.13
CA LYS A 193 16.60 2.41 4.04
C LYS A 193 15.73 1.21 3.70
N LEU A 194 15.77 0.79 2.45
CA LEU A 194 15.24 -0.49 2.03
C LEU A 194 16.38 -1.53 2.01
N PRO A 195 16.12 -2.79 2.42
CA PRO A 195 17.13 -3.83 2.48
C PRO A 195 17.52 -4.34 1.09
N THR A 196 18.78 -4.77 0.90
CA THR A 196 19.29 -5.32 -0.37
C THR A 196 18.61 -6.64 -0.76
N GLU A 197 17.98 -7.28 0.21
CA GLU A 197 17.19 -8.50 0.19
C GLU A 197 15.96 -8.38 -0.72
N LEU A 198 15.49 -7.15 -1.01
CA LEU A 198 14.36 -6.92 -1.91
C LEU A 198 14.58 -7.48 -3.32
N LYS A 199 15.84 -7.59 -3.78
CA LYS A 199 16.16 -8.16 -5.10
C LYS A 199 15.68 -9.61 -5.31
N SER A 200 15.41 -10.32 -4.22
CA SER A 200 14.91 -11.70 -4.26
C SER A 200 13.41 -11.78 -4.60
N LEU A 201 12.69 -10.66 -4.50
CA LEU A 201 11.23 -10.59 -4.65
C LEU A 201 10.81 -10.42 -6.12
N ILE A 202 11.33 -11.30 -6.98
CA ILE A 202 11.22 -11.20 -8.44
C ILE A 202 9.79 -11.28 -8.98
N ARG A 203 8.81 -11.68 -8.14
CA ARG A 203 7.38 -11.78 -8.50
C ARG A 203 6.57 -10.54 -8.12
N ILE A 204 7.17 -9.54 -7.46
CA ILE A 204 6.49 -8.28 -7.15
C ILE A 204 6.01 -7.65 -8.45
N ARG A 205 4.72 -7.31 -8.47
CA ARG A 205 4.05 -6.59 -9.55
C ARG A 205 3.73 -5.16 -9.15
N CYS A 206 3.36 -4.94 -7.89
CA CYS A 206 3.06 -3.62 -7.36
C CYS A 206 3.98 -3.32 -6.18
N PHE A 207 4.77 -2.25 -6.28
CA PHE A 207 5.63 -1.77 -5.21
C PHE A 207 5.37 -0.28 -4.94
N ILE A 208 4.89 0.03 -3.74
CA ILE A 208 4.41 1.36 -3.36
C ILE A 208 5.22 1.88 -2.16
N LEU A 209 5.76 3.09 -2.31
CA LEU A 209 6.65 3.80 -1.39
C LEU A 209 6.20 5.27 -1.21
N ASP A 210 4.91 5.53 -1.31
CA ASP A 210 4.36 6.87 -1.29
C ASP A 210 4.48 7.49 0.12
N GLY A 211 4.69 8.80 0.19
CA GLY A 211 4.73 9.51 1.47
C GLY A 211 5.83 9.02 2.42
N MET A 212 7.04 8.78 1.92
CA MET A 212 8.18 8.24 2.68
C MET A 212 9.20 9.32 3.09
N PRO A 213 8.91 10.20 4.06
CA PRO A 213 9.75 11.37 4.37
C PRO A 213 11.12 11.02 4.99
N HIS A 214 11.27 9.82 5.54
CA HIS A 214 12.49 9.39 6.23
C HIS A 214 13.41 8.52 5.37
N LEU A 215 12.93 8.08 4.20
CA LEU A 215 13.69 7.20 3.31
C LEU A 215 14.83 8.00 2.67
N LYS A 216 16.07 7.61 2.95
CA LYS A 216 17.26 8.37 2.51
C LYS A 216 17.82 7.89 1.18
N THR A 217 17.70 6.59 0.91
CA THR A 217 18.34 5.93 -0.23
C THR A 217 17.41 4.87 -0.78
N ILE A 218 17.32 4.79 -2.10
CA ILE A 218 16.57 3.77 -2.80
C ILE A 218 17.58 2.76 -3.41
N PRO A 219 17.46 1.46 -3.11
CA PRO A 219 18.35 0.42 -3.63
C PRO A 219 18.00 0.13 -5.11
N LYS A 220 18.42 1.04 -5.99
CA LYS A 220 18.07 1.06 -7.42
C LYS A 220 18.52 -0.20 -8.16
N GLU A 221 19.70 -0.73 -7.83
CA GLU A 221 20.25 -1.95 -8.44
C GLU A 221 19.43 -3.19 -8.07
N GLU A 222 18.81 -3.18 -6.89
CA GLU A 222 17.90 -4.21 -6.42
C GLU A 222 16.52 -4.09 -7.07
N ILE A 223 16.03 -2.85 -7.28
CA ILE A 223 14.75 -2.60 -7.97
C ILE A 223 14.82 -3.10 -9.42
N SER A 224 15.95 -2.97 -10.12
CA SER A 224 16.06 -3.54 -11.48
C SER A 224 16.06 -5.06 -11.53
N LYS A 225 16.16 -5.75 -10.37
CA LYS A 225 15.97 -7.22 -10.30
C LYS A 225 14.51 -7.62 -10.17
N LEU A 226 13.60 -6.68 -9.93
CA LEU A 226 12.16 -6.94 -9.83
C LEU A 226 11.56 -7.11 -11.23
N SER A 227 11.90 -8.20 -11.91
CA SER A 227 11.57 -8.40 -13.33
C SER A 227 10.07 -8.46 -13.64
N SER A 228 9.23 -8.79 -12.65
CA SER A 228 7.78 -8.83 -12.81
C SER A 228 7.08 -7.51 -12.46
N LEU A 229 7.85 -6.46 -12.12
CA LEU A 229 7.29 -5.19 -11.64
C LEU A 229 6.50 -4.51 -12.75
N LYS A 230 5.22 -4.26 -12.46
CA LYS A 230 4.27 -3.59 -13.36
C LYS A 230 3.95 -2.17 -12.89
N LEU A 231 3.94 -1.94 -11.57
CA LEU A 231 3.65 -0.67 -10.93
C LEU A 231 4.73 -0.35 -9.90
N PHE A 232 5.33 0.83 -10.05
CA PHE A 232 6.20 1.44 -9.05
C PHE A 232 5.68 2.83 -8.68
N SER A 233 5.39 3.06 -7.41
CA SER A 233 4.98 4.38 -6.91
C SER A 233 5.87 4.84 -5.76
N MET A 234 6.30 6.09 -5.83
CA MET A 234 7.00 6.80 -4.77
C MET A 234 6.68 8.30 -4.89
N GLN A 235 5.50 8.71 -4.49
CA GLN A 235 5.07 10.11 -4.52
C GLN A 235 5.45 10.84 -3.23
N VAL A 236 5.71 12.14 -3.37
CA VAL A 236 5.76 13.07 -2.24
C VAL A 236 4.38 13.70 -2.16
N GLU A 237 3.54 13.25 -1.24
CA GLU A 237 2.25 13.90 -1.05
C GLU A 237 2.43 15.30 -0.43
N GLY A 238 1.78 16.28 -1.07
CA GLY A 238 1.35 17.51 -0.42
C GLY A 238 0.15 17.21 0.50
N ARG A 239 -0.11 18.08 1.48
CA ARG A 239 -0.97 17.85 2.66
C ARG A 239 -2.45 17.47 2.44
N ASP A 240 -2.89 17.06 1.25
CA ASP A 240 -4.32 17.10 0.88
C ASP A 240 -5.06 15.75 0.82
N HIS A 241 -4.42 14.59 1.09
CA HIS A 241 -5.11 13.29 0.93
C HIS A 241 -5.30 12.43 2.19
N PHE A 242 -4.62 12.73 3.30
CA PHE A 242 -4.79 12.03 4.59
C PHE A 242 -5.06 12.94 5.80
N SER A 243 -5.23 14.25 5.59
CA SER A 243 -5.27 15.27 6.64
C SER A 243 -6.59 15.41 7.41
N GLN A 244 -7.60 14.58 7.18
CA GLN A 244 -8.84 14.69 7.96
C GLN A 244 -8.92 13.71 9.13
N ASP A 245 -8.28 12.54 9.06
CA ASP A 245 -8.37 11.53 10.14
C ASP A 245 -7.10 11.44 10.99
N LEU A 246 -5.90 11.59 10.40
CA LEU A 246 -4.63 11.51 11.14
C LEU A 246 -4.27 12.81 11.90
N ASP A 247 -4.82 13.96 11.46
CA ASP A 247 -4.55 15.26 12.09
C ASP A 247 -5.30 15.44 13.43
N MET A 248 -6.32 14.61 13.72
CA MET A 248 -6.98 14.62 15.03
C MET A 248 -6.13 13.97 16.13
N GLU A 249 -5.41 12.88 15.86
CA GLU A 249 -4.68 12.14 16.90
C GLU A 249 -3.21 12.57 17.09
N LEU A 250 -2.56 13.10 16.05
CA LEU A 250 -1.27 13.79 16.20
C LEU A 250 -1.41 15.05 17.07
N ASN A 251 -2.53 15.77 16.94
CA ASN A 251 -2.85 16.90 17.81
C ASN A 251 -3.23 16.47 19.23
N TYR A 252 -3.92 15.34 19.41
CA TYR A 252 -4.26 14.82 20.74
C TYR A 252 -3.04 14.43 21.58
N SER A 253 -2.00 13.89 20.94
CA SER A 253 -0.72 13.55 21.58
C SER A 253 0.13 14.77 21.95
N LEU A 254 -0.10 15.91 21.30
CA LEU A 254 0.59 17.18 21.56
C LEU A 254 -0.09 17.98 22.70
N GLU A 255 -1.40 17.85 22.89
CA GLU A 255 -2.14 18.60 23.92
C GLU A 255 -1.84 18.15 25.36
N GLU A 256 -1.40 16.90 25.60
CA GLU A 256 -0.97 16.44 26.93
C GLU A 256 0.50 16.80 27.26
N GLY A 257 1.24 17.38 26.32
CA GLY A 257 2.68 17.60 26.42
C GLY A 257 3.14 19.03 26.14
N LYS A 258 2.84 19.96 27.06
CA LYS A 258 3.37 21.35 27.20
C LYS A 258 2.49 22.48 26.64
N LYS A 259 1.69 23.06 27.52
CA LYS A 259 1.49 24.52 27.57
C LYS A 259 2.82 25.20 27.92
N ALA A 260 3.63 25.54 26.92
CA ALA A 260 4.71 26.52 27.06
C ALA A 260 5.15 27.09 25.70
N HIS A 261 4.46 28.15 25.27
CA HIS A 261 5.00 29.33 24.59
C HIS A 261 6.13 29.10 23.54
N CYS A 262 5.80 28.91 22.26
CA CYS A 262 6.73 29.22 21.14
C CYS A 262 6.07 29.29 19.74
N SER A 263 5.28 30.33 19.45
CA SER A 263 4.84 30.61 18.06
C SER A 263 5.91 31.44 17.32
N SER A 264 6.72 30.78 16.49
CA SER A 264 7.50 31.34 15.35
C SER A 264 8.56 30.35 14.85
N LYS A 265 9.07 29.45 15.69
CA LYS A 265 10.10 28.47 15.30
C LYS A 265 9.54 27.18 14.71
N GLU A 266 8.27 26.88 14.95
CA GLU A 266 7.62 25.64 14.50
C GLU A 266 7.18 25.72 13.03
N GLU A 267 6.70 26.88 12.56
CA GLU A 267 6.43 27.13 11.13
C GLU A 267 7.72 27.16 10.30
N GLU A 268 8.76 27.85 10.75
CA GLU A 268 10.07 27.82 10.07
C GLU A 268 10.68 26.41 10.05
N ALA A 269 10.49 25.59 11.09
CA ALA A 269 10.98 24.21 11.13
C ALA A 269 10.19 23.26 10.21
N ALA A 270 8.88 23.45 10.08
CA ALA A 270 8.05 22.71 9.13
C ALA A 270 8.40 23.07 7.68
N ASP A 271 8.65 24.35 7.38
CA ASP A 271 9.07 24.81 6.05
C ASP A 271 10.49 24.36 5.71
N LEU A 272 11.43 24.40 6.67
CA LEU A 272 12.78 23.83 6.50
C LEU A 272 12.77 22.30 6.39
N TRP A 273 11.79 21.63 7.00
CA TRP A 273 11.60 20.19 6.93
C TRP A 273 11.05 19.77 5.56
N GLU A 274 10.00 20.42 5.06
CA GLU A 274 9.46 20.18 3.72
C GLU A 274 10.47 20.54 2.63
N ALA A 275 11.23 21.63 2.78
CA ALA A 275 12.31 22.00 1.86
C ALA A 275 13.51 21.01 1.87
N LYS A 276 13.74 20.28 2.97
CA LYS A 276 14.76 19.21 3.03
C LYS A 276 14.24 17.87 2.52
N LYS A 277 12.97 17.55 2.82
CA LYS A 277 12.23 16.37 2.33
C LYS A 277 12.14 16.36 0.80
N ALA A 278 11.90 17.54 0.21
CA ALA A 278 11.88 17.75 -1.23
C ALA A 278 13.28 17.83 -1.88
N ASN A 279 14.39 17.74 -1.15
CA ASN A 279 15.74 17.85 -1.74
C ASN A 279 16.45 16.49 -1.81
N TYR A 280 16.27 15.62 -0.80
CA TYR A 280 16.97 14.33 -0.76
C TYR A 280 16.36 13.24 -1.65
N LEU A 281 15.03 13.13 -1.68
CA LEU A 281 14.35 12.17 -2.55
C LEU A 281 14.49 12.51 -4.03
N TRP A 282 14.92 13.72 -4.37
CA TRP A 282 14.92 14.24 -5.73
C TRP A 282 16.32 14.21 -6.36
N GLN A 283 17.38 14.33 -5.56
CA GLN A 283 18.79 14.33 -6.02
C GLN A 283 19.31 12.97 -6.52
N ASP A 284 18.72 11.83 -6.11
CA ASP A 284 19.21 10.47 -6.47
C ASP A 284 18.33 9.75 -7.53
N ASN A 285 17.29 10.41 -8.05
CA ASN A 285 16.32 9.78 -8.97
C ASN A 285 16.85 9.53 -10.38
N LYS A 286 18.00 10.14 -10.76
CA LYS A 286 18.57 9.97 -12.10
C LYS A 286 18.85 8.51 -12.43
N ALA A 287 19.38 7.76 -11.47
CA ALA A 287 19.79 6.38 -11.69
C ALA A 287 18.62 5.42 -11.48
N LEU A 288 17.71 5.71 -10.54
CA LEU A 288 16.45 4.98 -10.41
C LEU A 288 15.64 5.01 -11.71
N PHE A 289 15.63 6.15 -12.41
CA PHE A 289 14.99 6.29 -13.72
C PHE A 289 15.52 5.28 -14.76
N GLU A 290 16.84 5.11 -14.84
CA GLU A 290 17.49 4.21 -15.81
C GLU A 290 17.18 2.74 -15.49
N GLU A 291 17.21 2.39 -14.21
CA GLU A 291 16.87 1.05 -13.73
C GLU A 291 15.40 0.71 -14.02
N LEU A 292 14.46 1.65 -13.77
CA LEU A 292 13.03 1.45 -14.06
C LEU A 292 12.76 1.37 -15.57
N ALA A 293 13.45 2.17 -16.40
CA ALA A 293 13.33 2.09 -17.87
C ALA A 293 13.70 0.69 -18.40
N GLY A 294 14.66 0.04 -17.76
CA GLY A 294 15.14 -1.30 -18.10
C GLY A 294 14.13 -2.43 -17.84
N LEU A 295 13.13 -2.21 -16.98
CA LEU A 295 12.18 -3.26 -16.57
C LEU A 295 11.14 -3.53 -17.65
N GLU A 296 11.21 -4.69 -18.33
CA GLU A 296 10.39 -5.02 -19.51
C GLU A 296 8.89 -4.79 -19.33
N HIS A 297 8.34 -5.18 -18.18
CA HIS A 297 6.90 -5.20 -17.92
C HIS A 297 6.36 -4.00 -17.13
N ILE A 298 7.16 -2.96 -16.91
CA ILE A 298 6.69 -1.79 -16.18
C ILE A 298 5.60 -1.07 -17.00
N ASN A 299 4.42 -0.94 -16.42
CA ASN A 299 3.25 -0.33 -17.02
C ASN A 299 2.88 0.99 -16.36
N GLU A 300 3.18 1.14 -15.07
CA GLU A 300 2.88 2.33 -14.30
C GLU A 300 4.06 2.74 -13.44
N VAL A 301 4.38 4.02 -13.51
CA VAL A 301 5.41 4.63 -12.71
C VAL A 301 4.94 6.00 -12.22
N SER A 302 5.14 6.25 -10.93
CA SER A 302 4.85 7.51 -10.25
C SER A 302 6.01 7.84 -9.34
N PHE A 303 6.80 8.87 -9.62
CA PHE A 303 7.82 9.37 -8.70
C PHE A 303 8.17 10.83 -9.00
N PRO A 304 8.69 11.58 -8.03
CA PRO A 304 9.08 12.98 -8.21
C PRO A 304 10.21 13.14 -9.24
N ILE A 305 10.04 14.05 -10.19
CA ILE A 305 11.08 14.41 -11.17
C ILE A 305 11.61 15.80 -10.87
N GLU A 306 12.89 15.89 -10.52
CA GLU A 306 13.59 17.18 -10.35
C GLU A 306 14.61 17.42 -11.45
N GLY A 307 14.66 18.67 -11.90
CA GLY A 307 15.67 19.19 -12.80
C GLY A 307 15.44 18.87 -14.27
N ALA A 308 15.82 19.81 -15.13
CA ALA A 308 15.66 19.72 -16.57
C ALA A 308 16.27 18.43 -17.17
N LEU A 309 17.38 17.91 -16.63
CA LEU A 309 18.02 16.69 -17.12
C LEU A 309 17.18 15.43 -16.91
N SER A 310 16.55 15.28 -15.74
CA SER A 310 15.68 14.13 -15.44
C SER A 310 14.41 14.19 -16.29
N PHE A 311 13.88 15.40 -16.47
CA PHE A 311 12.75 15.65 -17.37
C PHE A 311 13.10 15.35 -18.84
N GLU A 312 14.24 15.83 -19.36
CA GLU A 312 14.70 15.51 -20.71
C GLU A 312 14.84 14.00 -20.94
N LYS A 313 15.33 13.26 -19.94
CA LYS A 313 15.43 11.80 -20.00
C LYS A 313 14.07 11.13 -20.06
N LEU A 314 13.10 11.61 -19.27
CA LEU A 314 11.70 11.20 -19.42
C LEU A 314 11.23 11.44 -20.86
N MET A 315 11.48 12.63 -21.40
CA MET A 315 11.09 12.99 -22.76
C MET A 315 11.82 12.19 -23.85
N ARG A 316 12.91 11.47 -23.53
CA ARG A 316 13.62 10.55 -24.44
C ARG A 316 13.19 9.08 -24.33
N SER A 317 12.48 8.69 -23.26
CA SER A 317 12.03 7.31 -23.05
C SER A 317 10.53 7.16 -23.34
N GLN A 318 10.19 6.69 -24.54
CA GLN A 318 8.78 6.44 -24.92
C GLN A 318 8.09 5.48 -23.94
N LYS A 319 8.82 4.48 -23.46
CA LYS A 319 8.30 3.50 -22.52
C LYS A 319 7.92 4.13 -21.18
N LEU A 320 8.80 4.95 -20.61
CA LEU A 320 8.49 5.64 -19.35
C LEU A 320 7.45 6.74 -19.55
N GLN A 321 7.38 7.40 -20.70
CA GLN A 321 6.27 8.30 -21.02
C GLN A 321 4.93 7.57 -21.02
N ASN A 322 4.87 6.39 -21.62
CA ASN A 322 3.65 5.58 -21.63
C ASN A 322 3.30 5.03 -20.25
N ALA A 323 4.30 4.81 -19.40
CA ALA A 323 4.11 4.30 -18.04
C ALA A 323 3.88 5.39 -16.99
N MET A 324 4.23 6.65 -17.26
CA MET A 324 4.12 7.71 -16.28
C MET A 324 2.66 8.10 -16.06
N ARG A 325 2.15 7.95 -14.84
CA ARG A 325 0.75 8.29 -14.51
C ARG A 325 0.60 9.65 -13.86
N CYS A 326 1.50 9.98 -12.94
CA CYS A 326 1.50 11.26 -12.24
C CYS A 326 2.90 11.88 -12.29
N LEU A 327 2.96 13.16 -12.65
CA LEU A 327 4.19 13.94 -12.73
C LEU A 327 4.19 15.01 -11.66
N SER A 328 4.96 14.79 -10.59
CA SER A 328 5.32 15.84 -9.66
C SER A 328 6.64 16.45 -10.13
N LEU A 329 6.59 17.69 -10.60
CA LEU A 329 7.73 18.41 -11.18
C LEU A 329 8.28 19.37 -10.13
N GLY A 330 9.53 19.17 -9.74
CA GLY A 330 10.28 20.06 -8.86
C GLY A 330 11.38 20.78 -9.65
N ASN A 331 11.49 22.09 -9.46
CA ASN A 331 12.65 22.89 -9.87
C ASN A 331 13.14 22.62 -11.33
N LEU A 332 12.32 23.05 -12.30
CA LEU A 332 12.61 22.89 -13.74
C LEU A 332 13.45 24.04 -14.33
N ASP A 333 13.89 24.99 -13.50
CA ASP A 333 14.68 26.12 -13.96
C ASP A 333 16.06 25.64 -14.41
N GLY A 334 16.27 25.58 -15.73
CA GLY A 334 17.49 25.13 -16.40
C GLY A 334 17.57 25.64 -17.82
#